data_AF-A0A3L6L028-F1
#
_entry.id   AF-A0A3L6L028-F1
#
_cell.length_a   1.000
_cell.length_b   1.000
_cell.length_c   1.000
_cell.angle_alpha   90.00
_cell.angle_beta   90.00
_cell.angle_gamma   90.00
#
_symmetry.space_group_name_H-M   'P 1'
#
loop_
_entity.id
_entity.type
_entity.pdbx_description
1 polymer ?
#
loop_
_entity_poly.entity_id
_entity_poly.type
_entity_poly.pdbx_seq_one_letter_code
_entity_poly.pdbx_strand_id
1 'polypeptide(L)'
;MHDQRKVRPHNIGEKAREQQLEKIRQFTTLYDSLLERRSRRVYEESILPQLAELLTKNAEAYTMFNYRREVLLDLWRKMPEAAACETVAAPEAVKGEEKRQQSVVKTQLDWLSEELKLSSSIIQSDYKVYAAFVHRRWVFMQLRRLAESALGNVGKRSKPAAPAGCQLGECAAAGEFDLPEEVIFWAKALLKEKRQGDALLAMDERNFHAWEFRRWVMYQLGQMEDLFVQSSIQFGPAVVGIKEREFASYMNGSAKSDRPRDLFFTPTEVKELNFTSAAVRRNFSNYSAWHQRGFIMQGALRRLQQRQWREEEADNNLRDGMLSQAWGQLEEDLTLLTTAIYCDPLDQSAWYYAKFLIHASKQLTALPFASTAVPIDITAKLDEVCLDLVGEERRLGEDMETYWPYLHLATSLLTSIKKSNDGNSSDVISDRQSALKLAREVWAALQPQGRHVNGDDDCIKCLQELCAHLTTADPLRAGMYKYFLSEVTTA
;
A
#
# COMPACT_ATOMS: atom_id res chain seq x y z
N MET A 1 6.05 22.34 -14.57
CA MET A 1 6.11 23.29 -13.43
C MET A 1 7.22 22.95 -12.44
N HIS A 2 7.56 21.68 -12.25
CA HIS A 2 8.64 21.27 -11.34
C HIS A 2 10.00 21.23 -12.05
N ASP A 3 11.05 21.65 -11.33
CA ASP A 3 12.48 21.52 -11.66
C ASP A 3 12.91 22.02 -13.05
N GLN A 4 12.09 22.86 -13.68
CA GLN A 4 12.43 23.48 -14.95
C GLN A 4 13.47 24.56 -14.71
N ARG A 5 14.72 24.30 -15.12
CA ARG A 5 15.76 25.33 -15.13
C ARG A 5 15.26 26.52 -15.95
N LYS A 6 15.29 27.70 -15.35
CA LYS A 6 14.84 28.93 -16.01
C LYS A 6 15.73 29.23 -17.22
N VAL A 7 15.22 28.97 -18.42
CA VAL A 7 15.90 29.33 -19.68
C VAL A 7 15.60 30.80 -19.99
N ARG A 8 16.64 31.60 -20.27
CA ARG A 8 16.47 33.00 -20.67
C ARG A 8 15.91 33.07 -22.10
N PRO A 9 14.88 33.91 -22.37
CA PRO A 9 14.23 33.99 -23.68
C PRO A 9 15.17 34.26 -24.86
N HIS A 10 16.27 35.02 -24.67
CA HIS A 10 17.23 35.32 -25.74
C HIS A 10 18.06 34.11 -26.19
N ASN A 11 18.05 33.00 -25.45
CA ASN A 11 18.81 31.78 -25.77
C ASN A 11 18.05 30.84 -26.70
N ILE A 12 16.80 31.16 -27.04
CA ILE A 12 15.96 30.34 -27.91
C ILE A 12 16.00 30.97 -29.30
N GLY A 13 16.61 30.29 -30.27
CA GLY A 13 16.66 30.76 -31.66
C GLY A 13 15.26 30.92 -32.26
N GLU A 14 15.09 31.90 -33.15
CA GLU A 14 13.80 32.25 -33.77
C GLU A 14 13.12 31.05 -34.43
N LYS A 15 13.88 30.25 -35.18
CA LYS A 15 13.41 29.00 -35.80
C LYS A 15 12.87 27.98 -34.78
N ALA A 16 13.50 27.85 -33.60
CA ALA A 16 13.03 26.93 -32.57
C ALA A 16 11.72 27.43 -31.94
N ARG A 17 11.55 28.75 -31.81
CA ARG A 17 10.31 29.38 -31.35
C ARG A 17 9.18 29.16 -32.35
N GLU A 18 9.41 29.34 -33.64
CA GLU A 18 8.43 29.09 -34.70
C GLU A 18 7.96 27.63 -34.70
N GLN A 19 8.89 26.68 -34.62
CA GLN A 19 8.57 25.25 -34.52
C GLN A 19 7.73 24.93 -33.28
N GLN A 20 8.03 25.57 -32.14
CA GLN A 20 7.26 25.37 -30.92
C GLN A 20 5.84 25.95 -31.04
N LEU A 21 5.69 27.13 -31.65
CA LEU A 21 4.37 27.74 -31.91
C LEU A 21 3.52 26.89 -32.85
N GLU A 22 4.12 26.32 -33.89
CA GLU A 22 3.40 25.43 -34.80
C GLU A 22 2.92 24.15 -34.09
N LYS A 23 3.78 23.54 -33.26
CA LYS A 23 3.37 22.39 -32.42
C LYS A 23 2.22 22.72 -31.49
N ILE A 24 2.25 23.91 -30.85
CA ILE A 24 1.15 24.38 -29.99
C ILE A 24 -0.13 24.54 -30.81
N ARG A 25 -0.06 25.17 -31.99
CA ARG A 25 -1.21 25.39 -32.86
C ARG A 25 -1.85 24.07 -33.30
N GLN A 26 -1.04 23.10 -33.73
CA GLN A 26 -1.51 21.76 -34.11
C GLN A 26 -2.17 21.05 -32.93
N PHE A 27 -1.55 21.12 -31.74
CA PHE A 27 -2.10 20.53 -30.52
C PHE A 27 -3.45 21.15 -30.13
N THR A 28 -3.55 22.47 -30.09
CA THR A 28 -4.79 23.19 -29.74
C THR A 28 -5.90 22.89 -30.73
N THR A 29 -5.59 22.92 -32.04
CA THR A 29 -6.57 22.60 -33.09
C THR A 29 -7.13 21.18 -32.95
N LEU A 30 -6.26 20.20 -32.68
CA LEU A 30 -6.68 18.82 -32.44
C LEU A 30 -7.54 18.71 -31.18
N TYR A 31 -7.14 19.39 -30.09
CA TYR A 31 -7.85 19.40 -28.83
C TYR A 31 -9.28 19.94 -28.99
N ASP A 32 -9.44 21.09 -29.65
CA ASP A 32 -10.74 21.74 -29.88
C ASP A 32 -11.64 20.88 -30.78
N SER A 33 -11.09 20.31 -31.85
CA SER A 33 -11.81 19.38 -32.74
C SER A 33 -12.34 18.15 -31.98
N LEU A 34 -11.53 17.57 -31.09
CA LEU A 34 -11.96 16.42 -30.29
C LEU A 34 -13.03 16.79 -29.25
N LEU A 35 -12.94 17.97 -28.64
CA LEU A 35 -14.00 18.46 -27.75
C LEU A 35 -15.32 18.65 -28.48
N GLU A 36 -15.29 19.23 -29.69
CA GLU A 36 -16.48 19.43 -30.50
C GLU A 36 -17.10 18.08 -30.90
N ARG A 37 -16.30 17.13 -31.39
CA ARG A 37 -16.77 15.77 -31.71
C ARG A 37 -17.39 15.08 -30.49
N ARG A 38 -16.79 15.24 -29.31
CA ARG A 38 -17.36 14.72 -28.06
C ARG A 38 -18.71 15.36 -27.75
N SER A 39 -18.84 16.69 -27.85
CA SER A 39 -20.12 17.37 -27.58
C SER A 39 -21.24 16.92 -28.52
N ARG A 40 -20.88 16.53 -29.75
CA ARG A 40 -21.78 15.95 -30.75
C ARG A 40 -21.97 14.44 -30.60
N ARG A 41 -21.38 13.82 -29.55
CA ARG A 41 -21.42 12.37 -29.26
C ARG A 41 -20.94 11.50 -30.41
N VAL A 42 -19.92 11.95 -31.14
CA VAL A 42 -19.31 11.15 -32.20
C VAL A 42 -18.41 10.09 -31.55
N TYR A 43 -18.76 8.81 -31.71
CA TYR A 43 -18.05 7.67 -31.12
C TYR A 43 -17.64 6.68 -32.20
N GLU A 44 -16.54 6.99 -32.88
CA GLU A 44 -15.99 6.21 -33.98
C GLU A 44 -14.60 5.68 -33.62
N GLU A 45 -14.25 4.53 -34.18
CA GLU A 45 -12.92 3.92 -34.00
C GLU A 45 -11.78 4.84 -34.43
N SER A 46 -12.00 5.62 -35.50
CA SER A 46 -11.05 6.59 -36.06
C SER A 46 -10.60 7.69 -35.08
N ILE A 47 -11.34 7.88 -33.98
CA ILE A 47 -11.08 8.89 -32.95
C ILE A 47 -10.02 8.40 -31.96
N LEU A 48 -9.90 7.08 -31.77
CA LEU A 48 -8.99 6.52 -30.78
C LEU A 48 -7.50 6.85 -31.06
N PRO A 49 -6.98 6.78 -32.30
CA PRO A 49 -5.60 7.20 -32.58
C PRO A 49 -5.36 8.70 -32.27
N GLN A 50 -6.32 9.55 -32.60
CA GLN A 50 -6.24 11.01 -32.33
C GLN A 50 -6.20 11.31 -30.82
N LEU A 51 -7.04 10.61 -30.04
CA LEU A 51 -7.01 10.70 -28.57
C LEU A 51 -5.69 10.19 -28.00
N ALA A 52 -5.15 9.10 -28.54
CA ALA A 52 -3.86 8.54 -28.10
C ALA A 52 -2.70 9.51 -28.37
N GLU A 53 -2.68 10.15 -29.55
CA GLU A 53 -1.70 11.18 -29.90
C GLU A 53 -1.74 12.35 -28.92
N LEU A 54 -2.95 12.88 -28.66
CA LEU A 54 -3.14 13.99 -27.74
C LEU A 54 -2.71 13.62 -26.31
N LEU A 55 -3.12 12.46 -25.81
CA LEU A 55 -2.79 12.00 -24.45
C LEU A 55 -1.30 11.70 -24.27
N THR A 56 -0.61 11.27 -25.33
CA THR A 56 0.85 11.08 -25.30
C THR A 56 1.58 12.43 -25.21
N LYS A 57 1.02 13.50 -25.76
CA LYS A 57 1.57 14.86 -25.69
C LYS A 57 1.17 15.58 -24.39
N ASN A 58 -0.04 15.36 -23.90
CA ASN A 58 -0.57 15.95 -22.68
C ASN A 58 -1.46 14.94 -21.93
N ALA A 59 -0.85 14.19 -21.03
CA ALA A 59 -1.53 13.20 -20.23
C ALA A 59 -2.39 13.81 -19.10
N GLU A 60 -2.32 15.12 -18.84
CA GLU A 60 -3.20 15.79 -17.88
C GLU A 60 -4.59 16.10 -18.46
N ALA A 61 -4.82 15.82 -19.75
CA ALA A 61 -6.10 16.03 -20.42
C ALA A 61 -7.16 15.01 -19.98
N TYR A 62 -7.65 15.13 -18.73
CA TYR A 62 -8.64 14.22 -18.12
C TYR A 62 -9.89 14.04 -18.99
N THR A 63 -10.40 15.11 -19.61
CA THR A 63 -11.54 15.06 -20.54
C THR A 63 -11.30 14.12 -21.72
N MET A 64 -10.07 14.01 -22.21
CA MET A 64 -9.74 13.13 -23.35
C MET A 64 -9.69 11.66 -22.95
N PHE A 65 -9.28 11.36 -21.71
CA PHE A 65 -9.47 10.01 -21.15
C PHE A 65 -10.95 9.66 -21.01
N ASN A 66 -11.80 10.60 -20.55
CA ASN A 66 -13.24 10.38 -20.47
C ASN A 66 -13.82 10.08 -21.86
N TYR A 67 -13.47 10.91 -22.85
CA TYR A 67 -13.92 10.71 -24.22
C TYR A 67 -13.49 9.37 -24.78
N ARG A 68 -12.24 8.96 -24.52
CA ARG A 68 -11.72 7.66 -24.94
C ARG A 68 -12.53 6.50 -24.37
N ARG A 69 -12.89 6.56 -23.08
CA ARG A 69 -13.75 5.55 -22.45
C ARG A 69 -15.16 5.54 -23.03
N GLU A 70 -15.74 6.71 -23.30
CA GLU A 70 -17.05 6.83 -23.94
C GLU A 70 -17.06 6.18 -25.33
N VAL A 71 -16.04 6.44 -26.15
CA VAL A 71 -15.88 5.82 -27.48
C VAL A 71 -15.78 4.30 -27.36
N LEU A 72 -14.91 3.77 -26.49
CA LEU A 72 -14.74 2.32 -26.32
C LEU A 72 -16.03 1.64 -25.87
N LEU A 73 -16.73 2.20 -24.88
CA LEU A 73 -17.99 1.65 -24.39
C LEU A 73 -19.09 1.65 -25.47
N ASP A 74 -19.16 2.71 -26.29
CA ASP A 74 -20.12 2.79 -27.38
C ASP A 74 -19.83 1.76 -28.49
N LEU A 75 -18.55 1.59 -28.85
CA LEU A 75 -18.11 0.56 -29.79
C LEU A 75 -18.45 -0.85 -29.29
N TRP A 76 -18.17 -1.15 -28.02
CA TRP A 76 -18.48 -2.45 -27.42
C TRP A 76 -19.97 -2.73 -27.34
N ARG A 77 -20.80 -1.71 -27.09
CA ARG A 77 -22.27 -1.84 -27.10
C ARG A 77 -22.81 -2.18 -28.50
N LYS A 78 -22.14 -1.69 -29.55
CA LYS A 78 -22.51 -1.95 -30.96
C LYS A 78 -22.01 -3.29 -31.47
N MET A 79 -21.13 -3.98 -30.74
CA MET A 79 -20.68 -5.32 -31.12
C MET A 79 -21.87 -6.29 -31.03
N PRO A 80 -22.15 -7.11 -32.06
CA PRO A 80 -23.23 -8.08 -32.02
C PRO A 80 -23.00 -9.09 -30.88
N GLU A 81 -24.06 -9.44 -30.16
CA GLU A 81 -24.03 -10.23 -28.92
C GLU A 81 -23.69 -11.74 -29.13
N ALA A 82 -23.12 -12.13 -30.27
CA ALA A 82 -22.93 -13.52 -30.67
C ALA A 82 -21.47 -13.87 -30.97
N ALA A 83 -20.72 -14.21 -29.91
CA ALA A 83 -19.76 -15.33 -29.94
C ALA A 83 -20.20 -16.43 -28.93
N ALA A 84 -21.43 -16.35 -28.43
CA ALA A 84 -22.09 -17.43 -27.73
C ALA A 84 -22.72 -18.37 -28.77
N CYS A 85 -22.04 -19.49 -29.02
CA CYS A 85 -22.58 -20.68 -29.66
C CYS A 85 -22.71 -20.66 -31.20
N GLU A 86 -21.58 -20.75 -31.91
CA GLU A 86 -21.57 -21.49 -33.19
C GLU A 86 -20.28 -22.32 -33.30
N THR A 87 -20.42 -23.62 -33.01
CA THR A 87 -19.62 -24.66 -33.66
C THR A 87 -20.01 -24.65 -35.14
N VAL A 88 -19.32 -23.87 -35.96
CA VAL A 88 -19.44 -24.02 -37.41
C VAL A 88 -18.59 -25.21 -37.81
N ALA A 89 -19.26 -26.32 -38.09
CA ALA A 89 -18.68 -27.46 -38.77
C ALA A 89 -17.95 -26.99 -40.04
N ALA A 90 -16.77 -27.54 -40.28
CA ALA A 90 -15.94 -27.24 -41.45
C ALA A 90 -16.77 -27.33 -42.74
N PRO A 91 -16.83 -26.27 -43.57
CA PRO A 91 -17.32 -26.40 -44.93
C PRO A 91 -16.22 -27.04 -45.77
N GLU A 92 -16.58 -28.10 -46.49
CA GLU A 92 -15.76 -28.77 -47.47
C GLU A 92 -15.18 -27.79 -48.51
N ALA A 93 -13.94 -28.07 -48.90
CA ALA A 93 -13.15 -27.24 -49.79
C ALA A 93 -13.79 -27.11 -51.19
N VAL A 94 -14.27 -25.91 -51.51
CA VAL A 94 -14.47 -25.47 -52.89
C VAL A 94 -13.36 -24.45 -53.21
N LYS A 95 -12.48 -24.82 -54.15
CA LYS A 95 -11.38 -23.99 -54.64
C LYS A 95 -11.94 -22.82 -55.45
N GLY A 96 -11.70 -21.60 -54.97
CA GLY A 96 -11.88 -20.36 -55.71
C GLY A 96 -11.10 -19.25 -55.02
N GLU A 97 -10.01 -18.81 -55.63
CA GLU A 97 -9.15 -17.74 -55.12
C GLU A 97 -9.85 -16.38 -55.30
N GLU A 98 -10.51 -15.92 -54.24
CA GLU A 98 -10.73 -14.49 -54.01
C GLU A 98 -10.22 -14.16 -52.60
N LYS A 99 -9.13 -13.38 -52.52
CA LYS A 99 -8.64 -12.82 -51.26
C LYS A 99 -9.65 -11.80 -50.74
N ARG A 100 -10.72 -12.27 -50.10
CA ARG A 100 -11.48 -11.44 -49.16
C ARG A 100 -10.57 -11.17 -47.96
N GLN A 101 -10.12 -9.93 -47.85
CA GLN A 101 -9.55 -9.40 -46.61
C GLN A 101 -10.65 -9.49 -45.53
N GLN A 102 -10.78 -10.63 -44.86
CA GLN A 102 -11.60 -10.72 -43.65
C GLN A 102 -10.90 -9.86 -42.60
N SER A 103 -11.41 -8.66 -42.38
CA SER A 103 -11.00 -7.82 -41.27
C SER A 103 -11.27 -8.60 -39.98
N VAL A 104 -10.20 -9.02 -39.30
CA VAL A 104 -10.30 -9.68 -37.99
C VAL A 104 -11.09 -8.73 -37.08
N VAL A 105 -12.29 -9.15 -36.67
CA VAL A 105 -13.14 -8.35 -35.78
C VAL A 105 -12.44 -8.28 -34.44
N LYS A 106 -12.06 -7.06 -34.04
CA LYS A 106 -11.29 -6.83 -32.83
C LYS A 106 -12.15 -7.09 -31.58
N THR A 107 -11.66 -7.95 -30.69
CA THR A 107 -12.37 -8.30 -29.46
C THR A 107 -12.27 -7.19 -28.41
N GLN A 108 -13.12 -7.23 -27.38
CA GLN A 108 -12.97 -6.31 -26.23
C GLN A 108 -11.61 -6.47 -25.54
N LEU A 109 -11.08 -7.71 -25.49
CA LEU A 109 -9.78 -8.01 -24.90
C LEU A 109 -8.64 -7.35 -25.69
N ASP A 110 -8.72 -7.36 -27.03
CA ASP A 110 -7.75 -6.68 -27.90
C ASP A 110 -7.74 -5.16 -27.67
N TRP A 111 -8.93 -4.56 -27.55
CA TRP A 111 -9.06 -3.13 -27.21
C TRP A 111 -8.40 -2.83 -25.87
N LEU A 112 -8.69 -3.63 -24.83
CA LEU A 112 -8.11 -3.44 -23.50
C LEU A 112 -6.59 -3.66 -23.51
N SER A 113 -6.08 -4.61 -24.30
CA SER A 113 -4.65 -4.84 -24.49
C SER A 113 -3.93 -3.62 -25.08
N GLU A 114 -4.55 -2.95 -26.06
CA GLU A 114 -4.02 -1.69 -26.59
C GLU A 114 -4.11 -0.53 -25.61
N GLU A 115 -5.20 -0.44 -24.83
CA GLU A 115 -5.31 0.54 -23.74
C GLU A 115 -4.21 0.36 -22.70
N LEU A 116 -3.86 -0.90 -22.39
CA LEU A 116 -2.72 -1.19 -21.52
C LEU A 116 -1.40 -0.70 -22.13
N LYS A 117 -1.20 -0.82 -23.44
CA LYS A 117 0.02 -0.30 -24.10
C LYS A 117 0.11 1.22 -24.01
N LEU A 118 -0.97 1.93 -24.38
CA LEU A 118 -1.04 3.39 -24.32
C LEU A 118 -0.84 3.92 -22.89
N SER A 119 -1.56 3.36 -21.92
CA SER A 119 -1.44 3.81 -20.54
C SER A 119 -0.05 3.49 -19.95
N SER A 120 0.58 2.38 -20.35
CA SER A 120 1.95 2.08 -19.92
C SER A 120 2.96 3.07 -20.50
N SER A 121 2.86 3.47 -21.78
CA SER A 121 3.78 4.46 -22.34
C SER A 121 3.68 5.81 -21.64
N ILE A 122 2.46 6.23 -21.30
CA ILE A 122 2.21 7.47 -20.54
C ILE A 122 2.82 7.37 -19.14
N ILE A 123 2.48 6.34 -18.35
CA ILE A 123 2.95 6.20 -16.96
C ILE A 123 4.48 6.05 -16.88
N GLN A 124 5.10 5.40 -17.87
CA GLN A 124 6.56 5.28 -17.93
C GLN A 124 7.24 6.62 -18.26
N SER A 125 6.59 7.48 -19.04
CA SER A 125 7.10 8.82 -19.35
C SER A 125 6.89 9.82 -18.21
N ASP A 126 5.73 9.74 -17.54
CA ASP A 126 5.39 10.58 -16.39
C ASP A 126 4.49 9.79 -15.43
N TYR A 127 5.11 9.31 -14.36
CA TYR A 127 4.47 8.52 -13.32
C TYR A 127 3.71 9.35 -12.30
N LYS A 128 3.62 10.69 -12.46
CA LYS A 128 2.89 11.59 -11.56
C LYS A 128 1.51 11.97 -12.09
N VAL A 129 1.15 11.51 -13.29
CA VAL A 129 -0.12 11.85 -13.93
C VAL A 129 -1.27 11.04 -13.34
N TYR A 130 -2.11 11.69 -12.53
CA TYR A 130 -3.25 11.06 -11.88
C TYR A 130 -4.25 10.47 -12.88
N ALA A 131 -4.58 11.21 -13.94
CA ALA A 131 -5.56 10.81 -14.95
C ALA A 131 -5.20 9.47 -15.63
N ALA A 132 -3.90 9.22 -15.84
CA ALA A 132 -3.40 7.99 -16.45
C ALA A 132 -3.64 6.78 -15.55
N PHE A 133 -3.42 6.92 -14.23
CA PHE A 133 -3.72 5.85 -13.26
C PHE A 133 -5.22 5.59 -13.14
N VAL A 134 -6.07 6.64 -13.16
CA VAL A 134 -7.53 6.47 -13.15
C VAL A 134 -8.00 5.69 -14.38
N HIS A 135 -7.48 6.03 -15.56
CA HIS A 135 -7.78 5.28 -16.77
C HIS A 135 -7.29 3.83 -16.69
N ARG A 136 -6.07 3.60 -16.17
CA ARG A 136 -5.52 2.26 -15.94
C ARG A 136 -6.42 1.41 -15.04
N ARG A 137 -6.92 1.99 -13.94
CA ARG A 137 -7.86 1.31 -13.03
C ARG A 137 -9.17 0.95 -13.74
N TRP A 138 -9.68 1.82 -14.61
CA TRP A 138 -10.87 1.53 -15.42
C TRP A 138 -10.64 0.36 -16.38
N VAL A 139 -9.48 0.29 -17.05
CA VAL A 139 -9.12 -0.85 -17.92
C VAL A 139 -9.16 -2.16 -17.14
N PHE A 140 -8.56 -2.20 -15.96
CA PHE A 140 -8.58 -3.41 -15.10
C PHE A 140 -9.96 -3.77 -14.56
N MET A 141 -10.82 -2.77 -14.32
CA MET A 141 -12.23 -3.04 -13.98
C MET A 141 -12.94 -3.74 -15.15
N GLN A 142 -12.67 -3.35 -16.41
CA GLN A 142 -13.25 -4.06 -17.56
C GLN A 142 -12.65 -5.46 -17.74
N LEU A 143 -11.34 -5.62 -17.59
CA LEU A 143 -10.68 -6.94 -17.64
C LEU A 143 -11.26 -7.90 -16.60
N ARG A 144 -11.48 -7.43 -15.37
CA ARG A 144 -12.11 -8.22 -14.32
C ARG A 144 -13.54 -8.64 -14.70
N ARG A 145 -14.35 -7.73 -15.24
CA ARG A 145 -15.72 -8.03 -15.69
C ARG A 145 -15.73 -9.10 -16.78
N LEU A 146 -14.80 -9.02 -17.74
CA LEU A 146 -14.64 -10.05 -18.78
C LEU A 146 -14.27 -11.40 -18.18
N ALA A 147 -13.29 -11.44 -17.26
CA ALA A 147 -12.88 -12.67 -16.59
C ALA A 147 -14.03 -13.30 -15.77
N GLU A 148 -14.75 -12.50 -14.98
CA GLU A 148 -15.91 -12.96 -14.19
C GLU A 148 -17.03 -13.50 -15.10
N SER A 149 -17.33 -12.81 -16.20
CA SER A 149 -18.31 -13.27 -17.19
C SER A 149 -17.89 -14.57 -17.87
N ALA A 150 -16.62 -14.71 -18.23
CA ALA A 150 -16.08 -15.90 -18.87
C ALA A 150 -16.17 -17.12 -17.94
N LEU A 151 -15.82 -16.97 -16.66
CA LEU A 151 -15.98 -18.02 -15.64
C LEU A 151 -17.45 -18.41 -15.43
N GLY A 152 -18.35 -17.42 -15.38
CA GLY A 152 -19.79 -17.67 -15.27
C GLY A 152 -20.37 -18.46 -16.45
N ASN A 153 -19.82 -18.27 -17.65
CA ASN A 153 -20.23 -19.01 -18.85
C ASN A 153 -19.71 -20.45 -18.86
N VAL A 154 -18.52 -20.70 -18.30
CA VAL A 154 -17.98 -22.06 -18.12
C VAL A 154 -18.89 -22.89 -17.23
N GLY A 155 -19.30 -22.36 -16.06
CA GLY A 155 -20.19 -23.06 -15.13
C GLY A 155 -21.59 -23.37 -15.69
N LYS A 156 -22.04 -22.67 -16.73
CA LYS A 156 -23.30 -22.95 -17.44
C LYS A 156 -23.17 -24.07 -18.48
N ARG A 157 -21.98 -24.24 -19.09
CA ARG A 157 -21.71 -25.30 -20.07
C ARG A 157 -21.48 -26.66 -19.42
N SER A 158 -21.10 -26.71 -18.16
CA SER A 158 -20.75 -27.93 -17.41
C SER A 158 -21.89 -28.52 -16.56
N LYS A 159 -23.16 -28.39 -16.96
CA LYS A 159 -24.24 -29.28 -16.46
C LYS A 159 -24.51 -30.41 -17.48
N PRO A 160 -23.83 -31.57 -17.40
CA PRO A 160 -24.36 -32.77 -18.04
C PRO A 160 -25.61 -33.21 -17.29
N ALA A 161 -26.67 -33.60 -18.01
CA ALA A 161 -27.74 -34.40 -17.43
C ALA A 161 -27.13 -35.70 -16.89
N ALA A 162 -27.32 -36.00 -15.60
CA ALA A 162 -26.78 -37.20 -14.98
C ALA A 162 -27.38 -38.46 -15.64
N PRO A 163 -26.56 -39.39 -16.18
CA PRO A 163 -27.03 -40.74 -16.41
C PRO A 163 -27.05 -41.46 -15.06
N ALA A 164 -28.16 -42.15 -14.78
CA ALA A 164 -28.31 -42.96 -13.59
C ALA A 164 -27.30 -44.13 -13.62
N GLY A 165 -26.45 -44.21 -12.58
CA GLY A 165 -25.68 -45.40 -12.24
C GLY A 165 -24.21 -45.39 -12.67
N CYS A 166 -23.31 -44.93 -11.78
CA CYS A 166 -21.99 -45.53 -11.66
C CYS A 166 -21.40 -45.27 -10.27
N GLN A 167 -20.78 -46.31 -9.72
CA GLN A 167 -20.24 -46.36 -8.36
C GLN A 167 -18.85 -45.74 -8.27
N LEU A 168 -18.55 -45.25 -7.07
CA LEU A 168 -17.31 -44.60 -6.63
C LEU A 168 -16.07 -45.50 -6.79
N GLY A 169 -14.99 -44.92 -7.31
CA GLY A 169 -13.64 -45.47 -7.22
C GLY A 169 -12.69 -44.84 -8.24
N GLU A 170 -11.59 -44.28 -7.73
CA GLU A 170 -10.42 -43.75 -8.46
C GLU A 170 -10.51 -42.30 -8.97
N CYS A 171 -9.80 -41.44 -8.24
CA CYS A 171 -9.55 -40.04 -8.57
C CYS A 171 -8.77 -39.94 -9.89
N ALA A 172 -9.47 -39.58 -10.96
CA ALA A 172 -8.84 -39.14 -12.19
C ALA A 172 -8.03 -37.87 -11.90
N ALA A 173 -6.76 -37.85 -12.34
CA ALA A 173 -5.96 -36.65 -12.44
C ALA A 173 -6.81 -35.55 -13.09
N ALA A 174 -6.94 -34.40 -12.42
CA ALA A 174 -7.71 -33.27 -12.88
C ALA A 174 -7.30 -32.92 -14.32
N GLY A 175 -8.19 -33.20 -15.28
CA GLY A 175 -7.99 -32.80 -16.67
C GLY A 175 -7.74 -31.30 -16.73
N GLU A 176 -6.76 -30.90 -17.54
CA GLU A 176 -6.50 -29.51 -17.90
C GLU A 176 -7.81 -28.85 -18.34
N PHE A 177 -8.43 -28.12 -17.42
CA PHE A 177 -9.53 -27.25 -17.76
C PHE A 177 -8.88 -26.03 -18.43
N ASP A 178 -8.99 -25.94 -19.75
CA ASP A 178 -8.53 -24.75 -20.49
C ASP A 178 -9.29 -23.54 -19.93
N LEU A 179 -8.58 -22.75 -19.12
CA LEU A 179 -9.12 -21.53 -18.52
C LEU A 179 -9.41 -20.52 -19.63
N PRO A 180 -10.52 -19.77 -19.54
CA PRO A 180 -10.81 -18.75 -20.54
C PRO A 180 -9.67 -17.75 -20.68
N GLU A 181 -9.39 -17.34 -21.93
CA GLU A 181 -8.29 -16.43 -22.25
C GLU A 181 -8.39 -15.13 -21.44
N GLU A 182 -9.60 -14.62 -21.21
CA GLU A 182 -9.86 -13.40 -20.44
C GLU A 182 -9.36 -13.53 -18.98
N VAL A 183 -9.52 -14.71 -18.38
CA VAL A 183 -9.10 -14.99 -17.00
C VAL A 183 -7.57 -15.04 -16.93
N ILE A 184 -6.94 -15.78 -17.87
CA ILE A 184 -5.48 -15.89 -17.96
C ILE A 184 -4.86 -14.51 -18.22
N PHE A 185 -5.41 -13.76 -19.17
CA PHE A 185 -4.94 -12.44 -19.53
C PHE A 185 -5.04 -11.46 -18.36
N TRP A 186 -6.20 -11.41 -17.69
CA TRP A 186 -6.42 -10.53 -16.54
C TRP A 186 -5.42 -10.83 -15.41
N ALA A 187 -5.25 -12.11 -15.06
CA ALA A 187 -4.32 -12.51 -14.00
C ALA A 187 -2.87 -12.17 -14.34
N LYS A 188 -2.45 -12.49 -15.56
CA LYS A 188 -1.12 -12.17 -16.08
C LYS A 188 -0.87 -10.65 -16.13
N ALA A 189 -1.88 -9.88 -16.51
CA ALA A 189 -1.81 -8.42 -16.53
C ALA A 189 -1.61 -7.86 -15.11
N LEU A 190 -2.36 -8.32 -14.10
CA LEU A 190 -2.20 -7.88 -12.71
C LEU A 190 -0.79 -8.15 -12.16
N LEU A 191 -0.24 -9.34 -12.44
CA LEU A 191 1.13 -9.68 -12.06
C LEU A 191 2.17 -8.79 -12.75
N LYS A 192 1.89 -8.35 -13.98
CA LYS A 192 2.71 -7.36 -14.67
C LYS A 192 2.61 -5.98 -14.03
N GLU A 193 1.42 -5.55 -13.59
CA GLU A 193 1.25 -4.28 -12.87
C GLU A 193 2.01 -4.27 -11.54
N LYS A 194 2.04 -5.40 -10.81
CA LYS A 194 2.81 -5.51 -9.57
C LYS A 194 4.29 -5.24 -9.84
N ARG A 195 4.84 -5.85 -10.89
CA ARG A 195 6.24 -5.63 -11.30
C ARG A 195 6.48 -4.19 -11.74
N GLN A 196 5.52 -3.57 -12.43
CA GLN A 196 5.64 -2.16 -12.80
C GLN A 196 5.64 -1.26 -11.55
N GLY A 197 4.80 -1.56 -10.56
CA GLY A 197 4.82 -0.89 -9.26
C GLY A 197 6.16 -1.05 -8.53
N ASP A 198 6.72 -2.26 -8.51
CA ASP A 198 8.06 -2.50 -7.96
C ASP A 198 9.12 -1.65 -8.67
N ALA A 199 9.08 -1.60 -10.01
CA ALA A 199 10.03 -0.83 -10.81
C ALA A 199 9.92 0.68 -10.55
N LEU A 200 8.71 1.21 -10.40
CA LEU A 200 8.50 2.61 -10.04
C LEU A 200 9.05 2.95 -8.65
N LEU A 201 8.85 2.07 -7.67
CA LEU A 201 9.41 2.23 -6.32
C LEU A 201 10.92 2.00 -6.27
N ALA A 202 11.48 1.22 -7.18
CA ALA A 202 12.92 1.10 -7.34
C ALA A 202 13.55 2.39 -7.89
N MET A 203 12.83 3.14 -8.74
CA MET A 203 13.27 4.44 -9.26
C MET A 203 13.11 5.56 -8.23
N ASP A 204 11.96 5.62 -7.55
CA ASP A 204 11.67 6.58 -6.48
C ASP A 204 10.85 5.89 -5.40
N GLU A 205 11.53 5.51 -4.32
CA GLU A 205 10.93 4.76 -3.22
C GLU A 205 10.00 5.61 -2.35
N ARG A 206 9.98 6.93 -2.53
CA ARG A 206 9.10 7.87 -1.81
C ARG A 206 7.93 8.33 -2.67
N ASN A 207 7.84 7.87 -3.91
CA ASN A 207 6.79 8.22 -4.84
C ASN A 207 5.40 7.77 -4.33
N PHE A 208 4.61 8.75 -3.88
CA PHE A 208 3.27 8.51 -3.35
C PHE A 208 2.34 7.82 -4.36
N HIS A 209 2.39 8.19 -5.64
CA HIS A 209 1.55 7.59 -6.68
C HIS A 209 1.90 6.12 -6.91
N ALA A 210 3.19 5.77 -6.87
CA ALA A 210 3.64 4.38 -6.98
C ALA A 210 3.18 3.54 -5.78
N TRP A 211 3.23 4.07 -4.56
CA TRP A 211 2.69 3.40 -3.37
C TRP A 211 1.16 3.24 -3.42
N GLU A 212 0.43 4.26 -3.84
CA GLU A 212 -1.03 4.17 -4.00
C GLU A 212 -1.40 3.16 -5.10
N PHE A 213 -0.66 3.16 -6.19
CA PHE A 213 -0.82 2.20 -7.27
C PHE A 213 -0.53 0.77 -6.78
N ARG A 214 0.56 0.56 -6.04
CA ARG A 214 0.90 -0.73 -5.43
C ARG A 214 -0.22 -1.25 -4.53
N ARG A 215 -0.76 -0.42 -3.64
CA ARG A 215 -1.90 -0.79 -2.77
C ARG A 215 -3.09 -1.27 -3.59
N TRP A 216 -3.43 -0.54 -4.65
CA TRP A 216 -4.52 -0.93 -5.54
C TRP A 216 -4.23 -2.26 -6.26
N VAL A 217 -3.02 -2.46 -6.80
CA VAL A 217 -2.64 -3.71 -7.47
C VAL A 217 -2.70 -4.90 -6.51
N MET A 218 -2.17 -4.77 -5.29
CA MET A 218 -2.18 -5.83 -4.30
C MET A 218 -3.60 -6.18 -3.84
N TYR A 219 -4.48 -5.18 -3.74
CA TYR A 219 -5.89 -5.43 -3.52
C TYR A 219 -6.53 -6.21 -4.67
N GLN A 220 -6.29 -5.82 -5.94
CA GLN A 220 -6.81 -6.56 -7.09
C GLN A 220 -6.27 -7.99 -7.17
N LEU A 221 -4.99 -8.22 -6.84
CA LEU A 221 -4.39 -9.55 -6.77
C LEU A 221 -5.04 -10.41 -5.68
N GLY A 222 -5.37 -9.84 -4.52
CA GLY A 222 -6.15 -10.53 -3.48
C GLY A 222 -7.53 -10.95 -3.99
N GLN A 223 -8.26 -10.02 -4.63
CA GLN A 223 -9.56 -10.33 -5.23
C GLN A 223 -9.50 -11.40 -6.32
N MET A 224 -8.41 -11.42 -7.09
CA MET A 224 -8.15 -12.45 -8.10
C MET A 224 -7.90 -13.82 -7.46
N GLU A 225 -7.04 -13.89 -6.44
CA GLU A 225 -6.82 -15.13 -5.69
C GLU A 225 -8.12 -15.65 -5.07
N ASP A 226 -8.93 -14.78 -4.47
CA ASP A 226 -10.21 -15.16 -3.88
C ASP A 226 -11.19 -15.70 -4.93
N LEU A 227 -11.25 -15.08 -6.12
CA LEU A 227 -12.07 -15.56 -7.24
C LEU A 227 -11.59 -16.93 -7.75
N PHE A 228 -10.27 -17.15 -7.80
CA PHE A 228 -9.70 -18.42 -8.22
C PHE A 228 -10.06 -19.52 -7.22
N VAL A 229 -9.94 -19.26 -5.92
CA VAL A 229 -10.36 -20.20 -4.86
C VAL A 229 -11.86 -20.50 -4.95
N GLN A 230 -12.71 -19.48 -5.13
CA GLN A 230 -14.17 -19.66 -5.26
C GLN A 230 -14.56 -20.48 -6.51
N SER A 231 -13.71 -20.45 -7.54
CA SER A 231 -13.92 -21.18 -8.79
C SER A 231 -13.16 -22.51 -8.84
N SER A 232 -12.58 -22.96 -7.72
CA SER A 232 -11.75 -24.17 -7.63
C SER A 232 -10.56 -24.19 -8.60
N ILE A 233 -10.00 -23.02 -8.90
CA ILE A 233 -8.83 -22.84 -9.76
C ILE A 233 -7.58 -22.80 -8.89
N GLN A 234 -6.65 -23.73 -9.11
CA GLN A 234 -5.37 -23.71 -8.43
C GLN A 234 -4.48 -22.61 -9.01
N PHE A 235 -4.22 -21.55 -8.23
CA PHE A 235 -3.35 -20.46 -8.68
C PHE A 235 -1.90 -20.93 -8.79
N GLY A 236 -1.31 -20.80 -9.98
CA GLY A 236 0.06 -21.23 -10.24
C GLY A 236 0.68 -20.61 -11.50
N PRO A 237 2.02 -20.70 -11.64
CA PRO A 237 2.74 -20.07 -12.74
C PRO A 237 2.37 -20.63 -14.12
N ALA A 238 2.14 -21.94 -14.22
CA ALA A 238 1.67 -22.59 -15.45
C ALA A 238 0.28 -22.06 -15.86
N VAL A 239 -0.62 -21.96 -14.89
CA VAL A 239 -2.01 -21.49 -15.09
C VAL A 239 -2.07 -20.09 -15.67
N VAL A 240 -1.21 -19.18 -15.23
CA VAL A 240 -1.17 -17.79 -15.73
C VAL A 240 -0.12 -17.56 -16.82
N GLY A 241 0.61 -18.60 -17.23
CA GLY A 241 1.66 -18.53 -18.26
C GLY A 241 2.78 -17.53 -17.92
N ILE A 242 3.33 -17.60 -16.71
CA ILE A 242 4.50 -16.82 -16.25
C ILE A 242 5.64 -17.74 -15.78
N LYS A 243 6.86 -17.18 -15.69
CA LYS A 243 8.02 -17.94 -15.21
C LYS A 243 7.93 -18.20 -13.70
N GLU A 244 8.39 -19.37 -13.25
CA GLU A 244 8.42 -19.75 -11.82
C GLU A 244 9.08 -18.68 -10.94
N ARG A 245 10.20 -18.11 -11.38
CA ARG A 245 10.90 -17.03 -10.66
C ARG A 245 10.04 -15.77 -10.46
N GLU A 246 9.18 -15.46 -11.41
CA GLU A 246 8.30 -14.28 -11.36
C GLU A 246 7.15 -14.55 -10.39
N PHE A 247 6.64 -15.78 -10.39
CA PHE A 247 5.65 -16.24 -9.42
C PHE A 247 6.22 -16.27 -8.00
N ALA A 248 7.43 -16.79 -7.81
CA ALA A 248 8.11 -16.82 -6.52
C ALA A 248 8.34 -15.40 -5.96
N SER A 249 8.74 -14.45 -6.81
CA SER A 249 8.87 -13.04 -6.44
C SER A 249 7.54 -12.41 -6.01
N TYR A 250 6.42 -12.83 -6.62
CA TYR A 250 5.09 -12.42 -6.17
C TYR A 250 4.71 -13.03 -4.82
N MET A 251 4.99 -14.33 -4.63
CA MET A 251 4.70 -15.00 -3.38
C MET A 251 5.50 -14.41 -2.21
N ASN A 252 6.68 -13.84 -2.45
CA ASN A 252 7.47 -13.08 -1.48
C ASN A 252 7.60 -13.78 -0.10
N GLY A 253 7.89 -15.09 -0.12
CA GLY A 253 8.02 -15.91 1.09
C GLY A 253 6.70 -16.38 1.72
N SER A 254 5.54 -16.00 1.17
CA SER A 254 4.23 -16.53 1.57
C SER A 254 4.06 -17.98 1.09
N ALA A 255 3.56 -18.85 1.96
CA ALA A 255 3.33 -20.27 1.64
C ALA A 255 2.33 -20.47 0.48
N LYS A 256 2.50 -21.53 -0.31
CA LYS A 256 1.49 -21.98 -1.29
C LYS A 256 0.23 -22.37 -0.51
N SER A 257 -0.93 -21.87 -0.95
CA SER A 257 -2.16 -21.88 -0.17
C SER A 257 -2.68 -23.29 0.14
N ASP A 258 -2.52 -23.71 1.39
CA ASP A 258 -3.64 -24.25 2.17
C ASP A 258 -3.96 -23.17 3.20
N ARG A 259 -4.99 -22.34 2.97
CA ARG A 259 -5.31 -21.25 3.91
C ARG A 259 -6.44 -21.65 4.86
N PRO A 260 -6.28 -21.42 6.17
CA PRO A 260 -7.39 -21.10 7.05
C PRO A 260 -7.90 -19.67 6.79
N ARG A 261 -9.20 -19.40 6.89
CA ARG A 261 -9.81 -18.05 6.84
C ARG A 261 -9.56 -17.22 8.12
N ASP A 262 -8.52 -17.60 8.86
CA ASP A 262 -8.40 -17.47 10.30
C ASP A 262 -7.02 -16.90 10.67
N LEU A 263 -6.60 -15.88 9.91
CA LEU A 263 -5.33 -15.16 10.09
C LEU A 263 -5.61 -13.70 10.40
N PHE A 264 -4.75 -13.07 11.22
CA PHE A 264 -4.84 -11.65 11.53
C PHE A 264 -4.56 -10.78 10.29
N PHE A 265 -3.49 -11.13 9.57
CA PHE A 265 -3.15 -10.55 8.27
C PHE A 265 -3.69 -11.40 7.13
N THR A 266 -4.21 -10.76 6.10
CA THR A 266 -4.49 -11.45 4.85
C THR A 266 -3.17 -11.87 4.18
N PRO A 267 -3.15 -12.92 3.35
CA PRO A 267 -1.91 -13.30 2.66
C PRO A 267 -1.34 -12.25 1.72
N THR A 268 -2.17 -11.36 1.16
CA THR A 268 -1.67 -10.18 0.44
C THR A 268 -1.03 -9.16 1.39
N GLU A 269 -1.55 -8.98 2.60
CA GLU A 269 -0.90 -8.15 3.63
C GLU A 269 0.41 -8.74 4.12
N VAL A 270 0.51 -10.07 4.30
CA VAL A 270 1.78 -10.74 4.64
C VAL A 270 2.84 -10.50 3.56
N LYS A 271 2.46 -10.63 2.28
CA LYS A 271 3.35 -10.30 1.14
C LYS A 271 3.83 -8.86 1.20
N GLU A 272 2.97 -7.92 1.59
CA GLU A 272 3.29 -6.49 1.71
C GLU A 272 4.12 -6.15 2.96
N LEU A 273 3.90 -6.83 4.09
CA LEU A 273 4.74 -6.71 5.28
C LEU A 273 6.17 -7.16 4.96
N ASN A 274 6.35 -8.29 4.27
CA ASN A 274 7.67 -8.74 3.81
C ASN A 274 8.34 -7.71 2.87
N PHE A 275 7.58 -7.14 1.94
CA PHE A 275 8.09 -6.11 1.03
C PHE A 275 8.53 -4.85 1.79
N THR A 276 7.71 -4.37 2.71
CA THR A 276 8.02 -3.16 3.51
C THR A 276 9.16 -3.40 4.48
N SER A 277 9.29 -4.60 5.07
CA SER A 277 10.45 -4.97 5.89
C SER A 277 11.75 -4.85 5.07
N ALA A 278 11.75 -5.34 3.83
CA ALA A 278 12.90 -5.19 2.94
C ALA A 278 13.16 -3.72 2.53
N ALA A 279 12.10 -2.95 2.26
CA ALA A 279 12.22 -1.54 1.90
C ALA A 279 12.81 -0.68 3.05
N VAL A 280 12.34 -0.89 4.27
CA VAL A 280 12.84 -0.20 5.47
C VAL A 280 14.28 -0.60 5.78
N ARG A 281 14.62 -1.90 5.72
CA ARG A 281 16.01 -2.36 5.93
C ARG A 281 16.97 -1.78 4.89
N ARG A 282 16.49 -1.48 3.68
CA ARG A 282 17.28 -0.83 2.63
C ARG A 282 17.46 0.67 2.89
N ASN A 283 16.42 1.34 3.36
CA ASN A 283 16.46 2.76 3.71
C ASN A 283 15.49 3.04 4.87
N PHE A 284 16.03 3.30 6.06
CA PHE A 284 15.25 3.63 7.25
C PHE A 284 14.45 4.94 7.10
N SER A 285 14.89 5.86 6.24
CA SER A 285 14.18 7.11 5.94
C SER A 285 13.05 6.98 4.93
N ASN A 286 12.70 5.75 4.54
CA ASN A 286 11.56 5.48 3.68
C ASN A 286 10.24 5.60 4.47
N TYR A 287 9.79 6.84 4.70
CA TYR A 287 8.53 7.12 5.38
C TYR A 287 7.34 6.40 4.76
N SER A 288 7.31 6.26 3.43
CA SER A 288 6.20 5.59 2.73
C SER A 288 6.13 4.10 3.06
N ALA A 289 7.27 3.43 3.26
CA ALA A 289 7.31 2.04 3.71
C ALA A 289 6.80 1.89 5.16
N TRP A 290 7.25 2.75 6.08
CA TRP A 290 6.74 2.80 7.46
C TRP A 290 5.23 3.05 7.50
N HIS A 291 4.76 4.06 6.76
CA HIS A 291 3.34 4.35 6.64
C HIS A 291 2.56 3.14 6.11
N GLN A 292 3.07 2.44 5.09
CA GLN A 292 2.42 1.24 4.56
C GLN A 292 2.30 0.12 5.60
N ARG A 293 3.32 -0.10 6.45
CA ARG A 293 3.25 -1.04 7.58
C ARG A 293 2.14 -0.67 8.55
N GLY A 294 2.10 0.60 8.95
CA GLY A 294 1.06 1.10 9.86
C GLY A 294 -0.34 0.98 9.25
N PHE A 295 -0.49 1.25 7.95
CA PHE A 295 -1.75 1.09 7.23
C PHE A 295 -2.26 -0.36 7.25
N ILE A 296 -1.36 -1.34 7.03
CA ILE A 296 -1.68 -2.77 7.09
C ILE A 296 -2.12 -3.16 8.50
N MET A 297 -1.34 -2.79 9.51
CA MET A 297 -1.64 -3.09 10.91
C MET A 297 -2.98 -2.49 11.36
N GLN A 298 -3.26 -1.23 11.03
CA GLN A 298 -4.56 -0.62 11.32
C GLN A 298 -5.71 -1.32 10.59
N GLY A 299 -5.50 -1.76 9.35
CA GLY A 299 -6.48 -2.55 8.60
C GLY A 299 -6.82 -3.85 9.32
N ALA A 300 -5.81 -4.58 9.77
CA ALA A 300 -5.97 -5.83 10.52
C ALA A 300 -6.66 -5.60 11.88
N LEU A 301 -6.25 -4.59 12.64
CA LEU A 301 -6.87 -4.22 13.92
C LEU A 301 -8.36 -3.88 13.75
N ARG A 302 -8.72 -3.07 12.74
CA ARG A 302 -10.13 -2.75 12.47
C ARG A 302 -10.94 -4.00 12.13
N ARG A 303 -10.40 -4.92 11.32
CA ARG A 303 -11.09 -6.18 11.02
C ARG A 303 -11.29 -7.04 12.26
N LEU A 304 -10.28 -7.12 13.13
CA LEU A 304 -10.37 -7.84 14.40
C LEU A 304 -11.46 -7.26 15.31
N GLN A 305 -11.52 -5.93 15.43
CA GLN A 305 -12.52 -5.21 16.23
C GLN A 305 -13.95 -5.36 15.69
N GLN A 306 -14.11 -5.38 14.37
CA GLN A 306 -15.41 -5.47 13.71
C GLN A 306 -15.91 -6.91 13.55
N ARG A 307 -15.06 -7.91 13.79
CA ARG A 307 -15.44 -9.33 13.67
C ARG A 307 -16.47 -9.66 14.75
N GLN A 308 -17.54 -10.33 14.33
CA GLN A 308 -18.52 -10.89 15.24
C GLN A 308 -17.98 -12.21 15.80
N TRP A 309 -17.92 -12.30 17.13
CA TRP A 309 -17.41 -13.46 17.86
C TRP A 309 -18.57 -14.22 18.48
N ARG A 310 -18.57 -15.55 18.35
CA ARG A 310 -19.43 -16.45 19.13
C ARG A 310 -18.70 -16.85 20.41
N GLU A 311 -19.45 -17.14 21.46
CA GLU A 311 -18.92 -17.66 22.73
C GLU A 311 -18.61 -19.17 22.61
N GLU A 312 -17.74 -19.51 21.64
CA GLU A 312 -17.33 -20.87 21.33
C GLU A 312 -15.81 -21.01 21.54
N GLU A 313 -15.36 -22.19 21.95
CA GLU A 313 -13.93 -22.48 22.16
C GLU A 313 -13.11 -22.26 20.89
N ALA A 314 -13.65 -22.61 19.73
CA ALA A 314 -13.00 -22.38 18.43
C ALA A 314 -12.77 -20.88 18.15
N ASP A 315 -13.76 -20.02 18.42
CA ASP A 315 -13.67 -18.57 18.23
C ASP A 315 -12.69 -17.94 19.25
N ASN A 316 -12.66 -18.45 20.49
CA ASN A 316 -11.68 -18.04 21.50
C ASN A 316 -10.25 -18.37 21.08
N ASN A 317 -10.00 -19.60 20.62
CA ASN A 317 -8.68 -20.04 20.15
C ASN A 317 -8.23 -19.25 18.91
N LEU A 318 -9.16 -18.98 17.99
CA LEU A 318 -8.90 -18.15 16.83
C LEU A 318 -8.51 -16.73 17.23
N ARG A 319 -9.29 -16.11 18.11
CA ARG A 319 -9.03 -14.75 18.61
C ARG A 319 -7.66 -14.67 19.27
N ASP A 320 -7.32 -15.64 20.10
CA ASP A 320 -6.02 -15.69 20.77
C ASP A 320 -4.86 -15.86 19.78
N GLY A 321 -5.03 -16.70 18.75
CA GLY A 321 -4.07 -16.82 17.66
C GLY A 321 -3.88 -15.53 16.87
N MET A 322 -4.96 -14.78 16.62
CA MET A 322 -4.89 -13.49 15.94
C MET A 322 -4.22 -12.40 16.80
N LEU A 323 -4.49 -12.38 18.11
CA LEU A 323 -3.84 -11.48 19.05
C LEU A 323 -2.35 -11.78 19.19
N SER A 324 -1.98 -13.07 19.24
CA SER A 324 -0.59 -13.52 19.23
C SER A 324 0.15 -13.06 17.97
N GLN A 325 -0.49 -13.16 16.80
CA GLN A 325 0.08 -12.64 15.54
C GLN A 325 0.24 -11.11 15.57
N ALA A 326 -0.73 -10.38 16.14
CA ALA A 326 -0.68 -8.93 16.24
C ALA A 326 0.49 -8.47 17.14
N TRP A 327 0.64 -9.08 18.32
CA TRP A 327 1.73 -8.80 19.24
C TRP A 327 3.09 -9.17 18.66
N GLY A 328 3.21 -10.34 18.02
CA GLY A 328 4.44 -10.75 17.34
C GLY A 328 4.84 -9.77 16.22
N GLN A 329 3.87 -9.20 15.49
CA GLN A 329 4.18 -8.20 14.47
C GLN A 329 4.64 -6.86 15.07
N LEU A 330 4.04 -6.42 16.19
CA LEU A 330 4.51 -5.22 16.90
C LEU A 330 5.93 -5.42 17.45
N GLU A 331 6.29 -6.63 17.88
CA GLU A 331 7.63 -6.95 18.36
C GLU A 331 8.68 -6.91 17.24
N GLU A 332 8.37 -7.47 16.08
CA GLU A 332 9.22 -7.38 14.89
C GLU A 332 9.39 -5.90 14.46
N ASP A 333 8.28 -5.15 14.45
CA ASP A 333 8.27 -3.73 14.12
C ASP A 333 9.10 -2.90 15.08
N LEU A 334 8.99 -3.17 16.38
CA LEU A 334 9.78 -2.52 17.41
C LEU A 334 11.26 -2.78 17.18
N THR A 335 11.66 -4.03 16.92
CA THR A 335 13.05 -4.39 16.64
C THR A 335 13.60 -3.66 15.41
N LEU A 336 12.80 -3.56 14.35
CA LEU A 336 13.18 -2.82 13.14
C LEU A 336 13.29 -1.32 13.41
N LEU A 337 12.36 -0.77 14.20
CA LEU A 337 12.31 0.63 14.58
C LEU A 337 13.47 1.03 15.49
N THR A 338 13.79 0.24 16.51
CA THR A 338 14.92 0.53 17.41
C THR A 338 16.23 0.53 16.64
N THR A 339 16.42 -0.43 15.72
CA THR A 339 17.57 -0.43 14.80
C THR A 339 17.63 0.86 13.99
N ALA A 340 16.51 1.32 13.42
CA ALA A 340 16.44 2.57 12.67
C ALA A 340 16.83 3.79 13.51
N ILE A 341 16.32 3.86 14.75
CA ILE A 341 16.61 4.95 15.69
C ILE A 341 18.08 4.97 16.09
N TYR A 342 18.71 3.82 16.34
CA TYR A 342 20.15 3.76 16.62
C TYR A 342 21.01 4.11 15.40
N CYS A 343 20.54 3.82 14.18
CA CYS A 343 21.27 4.18 12.96
C CYS A 343 21.20 5.68 12.65
N ASP A 344 20.04 6.31 12.83
CA ASP A 344 19.84 7.74 12.67
C ASP A 344 18.77 8.26 13.66
N PRO A 345 19.18 8.78 14.83
CA PRO A 345 18.25 9.28 15.84
C PRO A 345 17.52 10.55 15.42
N LEU A 346 17.92 11.21 14.31
CA LEU A 346 17.27 12.41 13.78
C LEU A 346 16.21 12.10 12.72
N ASP A 347 16.18 10.87 12.20
CA ASP A 347 15.22 10.46 11.17
C ASP A 347 13.78 10.49 11.69
N GLN A 348 13.04 11.52 11.25
CA GLN A 348 11.65 11.74 11.66
C GLN A 348 10.74 10.57 11.28
N SER A 349 11.08 9.79 10.25
CA SER A 349 10.24 8.69 9.78
C SER A 349 10.08 7.62 10.84
N ALA A 350 11.18 7.25 11.50
CA ALA A 350 11.20 6.31 12.61
C ALA A 350 10.34 6.83 13.77
N TRP A 351 10.51 8.10 14.17
CA TRP A 351 9.77 8.67 15.30
C TRP A 351 8.27 8.83 15.07
N TYR A 352 7.85 9.11 13.83
CA TYR A 352 6.43 9.06 13.49
C TYR A 352 5.88 7.64 13.58
N TYR A 353 6.66 6.63 13.17
CA TYR A 353 6.26 5.23 13.32
C TYR A 353 6.25 4.77 14.79
N ALA A 354 7.16 5.26 15.62
CA ALA A 354 7.19 5.02 17.07
C ALA A 354 5.86 5.42 17.74
N LYS A 355 5.36 6.62 17.41
CA LYS A 355 4.03 7.08 17.88
C LYS A 355 2.90 6.17 17.43
N PHE A 356 2.98 5.65 16.20
CA PHE A 356 2.02 4.68 15.71
C PHE A 356 2.08 3.37 16.51
N LEU A 357 3.25 2.79 16.76
CA LEU A 357 3.39 1.54 17.52
C LEU A 357 2.86 1.67 18.95
N ILE A 358 3.15 2.79 19.64
CA ILE A 358 2.60 3.09 20.97
C ILE A 358 1.07 3.13 20.93
N HIS A 359 0.49 3.70 19.88
CA HIS A 359 -0.96 3.76 19.74
C HIS A 359 -1.56 2.38 19.43
N ALA A 360 -0.93 1.61 18.54
CA ALA A 360 -1.36 0.27 18.18
C ALA A 360 -1.31 -0.71 19.37
N SER A 361 -0.25 -0.64 20.20
CA SER A 361 -0.16 -1.46 21.42
C SER A 361 -1.26 -1.11 22.41
N LYS A 362 -1.53 0.18 22.64
CA LYS A 362 -2.65 0.64 23.48
C LYS A 362 -4.00 0.16 22.96
N GLN A 363 -4.22 0.20 21.64
CA GLN A 363 -5.46 -0.31 21.05
C GLN A 363 -5.61 -1.83 21.29
N LEU A 364 -4.55 -2.61 21.15
CA LEU A 364 -4.57 -4.05 21.42
C LEU A 364 -4.83 -4.36 22.89
N THR A 365 -4.15 -3.68 23.81
CA THR A 365 -4.35 -3.85 25.26
C THR A 365 -5.76 -3.48 25.70
N ALA A 366 -6.40 -2.51 25.03
CA ALA A 366 -7.76 -2.08 25.34
C ALA A 366 -8.85 -3.01 24.80
N LEU A 367 -8.50 -4.05 24.02
CA LEU A 367 -9.49 -5.00 23.52
C LEU A 367 -10.06 -5.84 24.69
N PRO A 368 -11.39 -6.08 24.74
CA PRO A 368 -12.04 -6.79 25.84
C PRO A 368 -11.88 -8.32 25.72
N PHE A 369 -10.72 -8.78 25.28
CA PHE A 369 -10.46 -10.17 24.94
C PHE A 369 -9.45 -10.77 25.89
N ALA A 370 -9.79 -11.90 26.51
CA ALA A 370 -8.79 -12.71 27.18
C ALA A 370 -7.81 -13.26 26.12
N SER A 371 -6.51 -13.08 26.35
CA SER A 371 -5.45 -13.57 25.48
C SER A 371 -4.32 -14.16 26.31
N THR A 372 -3.70 -15.21 25.79
CA THR A 372 -2.46 -15.81 26.31
C THR A 372 -1.21 -15.11 25.77
N ALA A 373 -1.35 -14.28 24.74
CA ALA A 373 -0.25 -13.51 24.19
C ALA A 373 0.31 -12.53 25.22
N VAL A 374 1.64 -12.50 25.35
CA VAL A 374 2.33 -11.58 26.26
C VAL A 374 2.41 -10.20 25.61
N PRO A 375 1.77 -9.16 26.18
CA PRO A 375 1.88 -7.81 25.66
C PRO A 375 3.31 -7.30 25.78
N ILE A 376 3.78 -6.58 24.76
CA ILE A 376 5.07 -5.87 24.81
C ILE A 376 4.85 -4.41 25.20
N ASP A 377 5.68 -3.90 26.12
CA ASP A 377 5.67 -2.49 26.47
C ASP A 377 6.55 -1.69 25.50
N ILE A 378 5.91 -1.24 24.41
CA ILE A 378 6.56 -0.39 23.40
C ILE A 378 7.13 0.90 24.02
N THR A 379 6.44 1.48 25.00
CA THR A 379 6.86 2.78 25.58
C THR A 379 8.10 2.57 26.42
N ALA A 380 8.09 1.59 27.32
CA ALA A 380 9.26 1.25 28.12
C ALA A 380 10.47 0.92 27.26
N LYS A 381 10.29 0.18 26.15
CA LYS A 381 11.41 -0.14 25.27
C LYS A 381 11.98 1.07 24.55
N LEU A 382 11.14 2.02 24.15
CA LEU A 382 11.60 3.27 23.55
C LEU A 382 12.26 4.18 24.59
N ASP A 383 11.77 4.20 25.83
CA ASP A 383 12.41 4.90 26.94
C ASP A 383 13.84 4.36 27.14
N GLU A 384 14.04 3.03 27.19
CA GLU A 384 15.38 2.41 27.25
C GLU A 384 16.30 2.87 26.11
N VAL A 385 15.83 2.81 24.87
CA VAL A 385 16.63 3.24 23.69
C VAL A 385 16.98 4.72 23.78
N CYS A 386 16.06 5.56 24.24
CA CYS A 386 16.31 6.99 24.39
C CYS A 386 17.29 7.28 25.53
N LEU A 387 17.19 6.55 26.65
CA LEU A 387 18.13 6.65 27.77
C LEU A 387 19.55 6.29 27.33
N ASP A 388 19.70 5.21 26.56
CA ASP A 388 21.00 4.80 26.00
C ASP A 388 21.59 5.90 25.12
N LEU A 389 20.80 6.45 24.19
CA LEU A 389 21.25 7.50 23.26
C LEU A 389 21.62 8.80 23.98
N VAL A 390 20.78 9.25 24.90
CA VAL A 390 21.03 10.47 25.69
C VAL A 390 22.26 10.29 26.58
N GLY A 391 22.39 9.13 27.24
CA GLY A 391 23.54 8.82 28.08
C GLY A 391 24.84 8.81 27.28
N GLU A 392 24.82 8.23 26.08
CA GLU A 392 25.99 8.17 25.21
C GLU A 392 26.39 9.55 24.68
N GLU A 393 25.42 10.38 24.26
CA GLU A 393 25.67 11.78 23.88
C GLU A 393 26.34 12.55 25.02
N ARG A 394 25.79 12.44 26.24
CA ARG A 394 26.33 13.10 27.44
C ARG A 394 27.73 12.60 27.78
N ARG A 395 28.00 11.31 27.58
CA ARG A 395 29.34 10.71 27.79
C ARG A 395 30.36 11.23 26.79
N LEU A 396 29.96 11.42 25.53
CA LEU A 396 30.82 11.95 24.47
C LEU A 396 31.08 13.46 24.62
N GLY A 397 30.19 14.18 25.30
CA GLY A 397 30.32 15.63 25.48
C GLY A 397 30.13 16.41 24.18
N GLU A 398 29.48 15.79 23.20
CA GLU A 398 29.12 16.41 21.93
C GLU A 398 27.79 17.14 22.10
N ASP A 399 27.75 18.42 21.71
CA ASP A 399 26.48 19.13 21.48
C ASP A 399 25.85 18.58 20.19
N MET A 400 25.38 17.34 20.24
CA MET A 400 24.61 16.78 19.15
C MET A 400 23.26 17.49 19.11
N GLU A 401 22.79 17.84 17.92
CA GLU A 401 21.44 18.37 17.67
C GLU A 401 20.34 17.31 17.93
N THR A 402 20.60 16.31 18.80
CA THR A 402 19.69 15.19 19.08
C THR A 402 18.44 15.71 19.77
N TYR A 403 17.36 15.78 18.99
CA TYR A 403 16.10 16.34 19.43
C TYR A 403 15.12 15.26 19.90
N TRP A 404 14.96 14.18 19.12
CA TRP A 404 13.87 13.23 19.31
C TRP A 404 13.97 12.35 20.56
N PRO A 405 15.14 11.81 20.96
CA PRO A 405 15.25 11.05 22.21
C PRO A 405 14.88 11.86 23.45
N TYR A 406 15.36 13.11 23.52
CA TYR A 406 15.01 14.04 24.58
C TYR A 406 13.51 14.36 24.58
N LEU A 407 12.93 14.59 23.39
CA LEU A 407 11.50 14.86 23.28
C LEU A 407 10.68 13.65 23.75
N HIS A 408 11.08 12.44 23.36
CA HIS A 408 10.41 11.21 23.78
C HIS A 408 10.40 11.11 25.31
N LEU A 409 11.59 11.15 25.95
CA LEU A 409 11.73 11.08 27.40
C LEU A 409 10.94 12.18 28.12
N ALA A 410 10.97 13.42 27.60
CA ALA A 410 10.20 14.53 28.18
C ALA A 410 8.70 14.24 28.15
N THR A 411 8.19 13.71 27.04
CA THR A 411 6.76 13.37 26.91
C THR A 411 6.36 12.12 27.72
N SER A 412 7.23 11.11 27.81
CA SER A 412 7.03 9.92 28.65
C SER A 412 6.98 10.29 30.14
N LEU A 413 7.93 11.12 30.59
CA LEU A 413 7.98 11.61 31.97
C LEU A 413 6.80 12.52 32.30
N LEU A 414 6.46 13.47 31.42
CA LEU A 414 5.27 14.33 31.58
C LEU A 414 3.99 13.48 31.72
N THR A 415 3.83 12.46 30.88
CA THR A 415 2.67 11.57 30.94
C THR A 415 2.64 10.79 32.26
N SER A 416 3.80 10.33 32.74
CA SER A 416 3.91 9.58 34.00
C SER A 416 3.59 10.46 35.22
N ILE A 417 4.09 11.69 35.26
CA ILE A 417 3.77 12.68 36.32
C ILE A 417 2.27 13.00 36.33
N LYS A 418 1.67 13.20 35.15
CA LYS A 418 0.23 13.45 35.05
C LYS A 418 -0.61 12.31 35.57
N LYS A 419 -0.23 11.06 35.27
CA LYS A 419 -0.90 9.87 35.81
C LYS A 419 -0.75 9.75 37.32
N SER A 420 0.44 10.00 37.87
CA SER A 420 0.65 9.94 39.32
C SER A 420 -0.14 10.99 40.09
N ASN A 421 -0.48 12.11 39.44
CA ASN A 421 -1.26 13.19 40.03
C ASN A 421 -2.78 13.02 39.82
N ASP A 422 -3.20 12.09 38.96
CA ASP A 422 -4.62 11.80 38.72
C ASP A 422 -5.17 10.93 39.86
N GLY A 423 -5.83 11.57 40.82
CA GLY A 423 -6.41 10.94 42.00
C GLY A 423 -7.54 9.94 41.73
N ASN A 424 -7.95 9.75 40.46
CA ASN A 424 -8.92 8.74 40.04
C ASN A 424 -8.28 7.41 39.60
N SER A 425 -6.94 7.29 39.55
CA SER A 425 -6.27 6.03 39.25
C SER A 425 -6.48 5.03 40.39
N SER A 426 -6.81 3.77 40.09
CA SER A 426 -6.85 2.70 41.10
C SER A 426 -5.46 2.32 41.60
N ASP A 427 -4.39 2.82 40.95
CA ASP A 427 -2.99 2.41 41.13
C ASP A 427 -2.03 3.60 41.34
N VAL A 428 -2.49 4.70 41.96
CA VAL A 428 -1.71 5.94 42.19
C VAL A 428 -0.29 5.68 42.75
N ILE A 429 -0.14 4.71 43.66
CA ILE A 429 1.16 4.35 44.25
C ILE A 429 2.10 3.76 43.20
N SER A 430 1.59 2.86 42.35
CA SER A 430 2.34 2.21 41.27
C SER A 430 2.72 3.22 40.19
N ASP A 431 1.79 4.10 39.82
CA ASP A 431 2.02 5.18 38.85
C ASP A 431 3.12 6.15 39.34
N ARG A 432 3.08 6.53 40.62
CA ARG A 432 4.11 7.38 41.25
C ARG A 432 5.47 6.69 41.31
N GLN A 433 5.52 5.40 41.64
CA GLN A 433 6.77 4.63 41.63
C GLN A 433 7.37 4.54 40.23
N SER A 434 6.53 4.36 39.20
CA SER A 434 6.95 4.31 37.80
C SER A 434 7.50 5.65 37.32
N ALA A 435 6.83 6.75 37.65
CA ALA A 435 7.31 8.11 37.36
C ALA A 435 8.67 8.40 38.02
N LEU A 436 8.83 8.05 39.31
CA LEU A 436 10.10 8.21 40.03
C LEU A 436 11.21 7.32 39.45
N LYS A 437 10.89 6.11 39.00
CA LYS A 437 11.85 5.21 38.35
C LYS A 437 12.38 5.85 37.06
N LEU A 438 11.49 6.26 36.15
CA LEU A 438 11.89 6.89 34.90
C LEU A 438 12.68 8.18 35.15
N ALA A 439 12.27 9.02 36.12
CA ALA A 439 12.99 10.24 36.46
C ALA A 439 14.43 9.95 36.94
N ARG A 440 14.64 8.89 37.74
CA ARG A 440 15.99 8.46 38.17
C ARG A 440 16.85 8.03 37.00
N GLU A 441 16.30 7.25 36.08
CA GLU A 441 17.02 6.76 34.90
C GLU A 441 17.38 7.92 33.96
N VAL A 442 16.43 8.83 33.69
CA VAL A 442 16.67 10.07 32.93
C VAL A 442 17.77 10.90 33.58
N TRP A 443 17.70 11.11 34.89
CA TRP A 443 18.70 11.90 35.60
C TRP A 443 20.09 11.26 35.55
N ALA A 444 20.16 9.93 35.69
CA ALA A 444 21.42 9.21 35.57
C ALA A 444 22.03 9.35 34.17
N ALA A 445 21.20 9.35 33.11
CA ALA A 445 21.66 9.58 31.74
C ALA A 445 22.12 11.03 31.52
N LEU A 446 21.39 12.02 32.03
CA LEU A 446 21.73 13.44 31.87
C LEU A 446 22.93 13.88 32.72
N GLN A 447 23.02 13.36 33.94
CA GLN A 447 23.98 13.76 34.98
C GLN A 447 24.58 12.52 35.66
N PRO A 448 25.51 11.80 35.00
CA PRO A 448 26.08 10.55 35.54
C PRO A 448 26.79 10.71 36.88
N GLN A 449 27.23 11.93 37.23
CA GLN A 449 27.90 12.28 38.48
C GLN A 449 27.01 13.10 39.44
N GLY A 450 25.73 13.27 39.11
CA GLY A 450 24.77 14.06 39.87
C GLY A 450 24.24 13.37 41.13
N ARG A 451 23.56 14.13 42.00
CA ARG A 451 22.84 13.56 43.16
C ARG A 451 21.68 12.67 42.71
N HIS A 452 21.30 11.70 43.52
CA HIS A 452 20.14 10.83 43.26
C HIS A 452 18.80 11.56 43.39
N VAL A 453 17.86 11.21 42.50
CA VAL A 453 16.44 11.64 42.49
C VAL A 453 15.67 10.85 43.55
N ASN A 454 15.10 11.55 44.53
CA ASN A 454 14.49 10.96 45.72
C ASN A 454 13.00 11.31 45.94
N GLY A 455 12.44 12.31 45.24
CA GLY A 455 11.04 12.69 45.38
C GLY A 455 10.42 13.34 44.15
N ASP A 456 9.13 13.71 44.22
CA ASP A 456 8.37 14.25 43.09
C ASP A 456 8.93 15.58 42.58
N ASP A 457 9.47 16.41 43.48
CA ASP A 457 10.21 17.62 43.13
C ASP A 457 11.37 17.33 42.17
N ASP A 458 11.97 16.15 42.28
CA ASP A 458 13.07 15.73 41.41
C ASP A 458 12.55 15.24 40.05
N CYS A 459 11.33 14.70 39.94
CA CYS A 459 10.69 14.42 38.65
C CYS A 459 10.46 15.71 37.84
N ILE A 460 10.00 16.77 38.50
CA ILE A 460 9.80 18.08 37.86
C ILE A 460 11.15 18.66 37.41
N LYS A 461 12.20 18.54 38.23
CA LYS A 461 13.56 18.96 37.85
C LYS A 461 14.08 18.19 36.64
N CYS A 462 13.90 16.86 36.58
CA CYS A 462 14.27 16.07 35.40
C CYS A 462 13.57 16.60 34.14
N LEU A 463 12.27 16.90 34.23
CA LEU A 463 11.52 17.45 33.12
C LEU A 463 12.01 18.86 32.73
N GLN A 464 12.39 19.69 33.71
CA GLN A 464 12.99 21.02 33.47
C GLN A 464 14.30 20.91 32.69
N GLU A 465 15.19 20.01 33.08
CA GLU A 465 16.47 19.79 32.38
C GLU A 465 16.26 19.31 30.94
N LEU A 466 15.35 18.35 30.72
CA LEU A 466 14.99 17.91 29.37
C LEU A 466 14.41 19.06 28.53
N CYS A 467 13.52 19.87 29.10
CA CYS A 467 12.93 21.03 28.41
C CYS A 467 13.96 22.13 28.12
N ALA A 468 14.95 22.31 28.99
CA ALA A 468 16.06 23.24 28.78
C ALA A 468 16.90 22.81 27.57
N HIS A 469 17.28 21.52 27.50
CA HIS A 469 17.97 20.96 26.33
C HIS A 469 17.15 21.14 25.05
N LEU A 470 15.87 20.77 25.07
CA LEU A 470 14.96 20.91 23.92
C LEU A 470 14.80 22.35 23.46
N THR A 471 14.79 23.32 24.38
CA THR A 471 14.69 24.75 24.05
C THR A 471 15.95 25.23 23.32
N THR A 472 17.12 24.71 23.67
CA THR A 472 18.38 25.00 22.99
C THR A 472 18.43 24.33 21.61
N ALA A 473 18.03 23.06 21.52
CA ALA A 473 18.06 22.27 20.28
C ALA A 473 16.98 22.69 19.25
N ASP A 474 15.81 23.13 19.72
CA ASP A 474 14.71 23.60 18.87
C ASP A 474 14.04 24.87 19.44
N PRO A 475 14.68 26.04 19.24
CA PRO A 475 14.18 27.31 19.76
C PRO A 475 12.80 27.70 19.21
N LEU A 476 12.43 27.22 18.01
CA LEU A 476 11.16 27.55 17.37
C LEU A 476 9.96 26.94 18.12
N ARG A 477 10.18 25.86 18.88
CA ARG A 477 9.15 25.19 19.70
C ARG A 477 9.30 25.47 21.19
N ALA A 478 10.09 26.45 21.61
CA ALA A 478 10.29 26.83 23.02
C ALA A 478 8.97 27.06 23.79
N GLY A 479 7.94 27.60 23.12
CA GLY A 479 6.61 27.76 23.71
C GLY A 479 5.94 26.45 24.12
N MET A 480 6.15 25.37 23.35
CA MET A 480 5.63 24.03 23.65
C MET A 480 6.30 23.44 24.90
N TYR A 481 7.61 23.60 25.07
CA TYR A 481 8.32 23.08 26.25
C TYR A 481 7.96 23.86 27.52
N LYS A 482 7.75 25.18 27.41
CA LYS A 482 7.18 25.98 28.50
C LYS A 482 5.80 25.48 28.91
N TYR A 483 4.97 25.11 27.93
CA TYR A 483 3.66 24.52 28.19
C TYR A 483 3.76 23.16 28.89
N PHE A 484 4.72 22.30 28.53
CA PHE A 484 4.95 21.04 29.27
C PHE A 484 5.21 21.28 30.76
N LEU A 485 6.03 22.30 31.08
CA LEU A 485 6.34 22.65 32.47
C LEU A 485 5.15 23.27 33.21
N SER A 486 4.32 24.08 32.55
CA SER A 486 3.12 24.63 33.19
C SER A 486 2.14 23.54 33.61
N GLU A 487 2.03 22.46 32.84
CA GLU A 487 1.10 21.36 33.10
C GLU A 487 1.42 20.53 34.35
N VAL A 488 2.62 20.65 34.91
CA VAL A 488 3.05 19.92 36.13
C VAL A 488 3.34 20.84 37.31
N THR A 489 3.39 22.15 37.10
CA THR A 489 3.66 23.16 38.16
C THR A 489 2.39 23.79 38.72
N THR A 490 1.24 23.58 38.08
CA THR A 490 -0.08 24.07 38.53
C THR A 490 -0.93 23.02 39.24
N ALA A 491 -0.35 21.90 39.69
CA ALA A 491 -1.03 20.85 40.45
C ALA A 491 -0.74 20.96 41.95
#